data_AF-A0A971LXG6-F1
#
_entry.id   AF-A0A971LXG6-F1
#
_cell.length_a   1.000
_cell.length_b   1.000
_cell.length_c   1.000
_cell.angle_alpha   90.00
_cell.angle_beta   90.00
_cell.angle_gamma   90.00
#
_symmetry.space_group_name_H-M   'P 1'
#
loop_
_entity.id
_entity.type
_entity.pdbx_description
1 polymer ?
#
loop_
_entity_poly.entity_id
_entity_poly.type
_entity_poly.pdbx_seq_one_letter_code
_entity_poly.pdbx_strand_id
1 'polypeptide(L)' 'MKLAEDIQEWLDFCDQLVYEIRDFKATDYKKGVADGIEMAMNMLKEYLKDYPDFFPPKK' A
#
# COMPACT_ATOMS: atom_id res chain seq x y z
N MET A 1 -1.52 6.04 17.41
CA MET A 1 -0.62 7.21 17.19
C MET A 1 -1.03 7.78 15.85
N LYS A 2 -1.21 9.10 15.73
CA LYS A 2 -1.72 9.69 14.48
C LYS A 2 -0.96 9.21 13.23
N LEU A 3 0.37 9.15 13.29
CA LEU A 3 1.19 8.66 12.17
C LEU A 3 0.94 7.18 11.82
N ALA A 4 0.73 6.31 12.81
CA ALA A 4 0.43 4.90 12.55
C ALA A 4 -0.95 4.71 11.90
N GLU A 5 -1.92 5.55 12.29
CA GLU A 5 -3.25 5.60 11.68
C GLU A 5 -3.18 6.13 10.25
N ASP A 6 -2.43 7.22 10.01
CA ASP A 6 -2.21 7.81 8.69
C ASP A 6 -1.50 6.80 7.74
N ILE A 7 -0.53 6.03 8.24
CA ILE A 7 0.15 4.98 7.46
C ILE A 7 -0.83 3.88 7.08
N GLN A 8 -1.68 3.45 8.01
CA GLN A 8 -2.67 2.41 7.74
C GLN A 8 -3.68 2.86 6.69
N GLU A 9 -4.21 4.07 6.82
CA GLU A 9 -5.15 4.65 5.86
C GLU A 9 -4.52 4.75 4.46
N TRP A 10 -3.25 5.13 4.39
CA TRP A 10 -2.52 5.17 3.12
C TRP A 10 -2.33 3.79 2.49
N LEU A 11 -1.99 2.77 3.30
CA LEU A 11 -1.86 1.39 2.82
C LEU A 11 -3.20 0.85 2.29
N ASP A 12 -4.30 1.07 3.02
CA ASP A 12 -5.64 0.63 2.62
C ASP A 12 -6.09 1.33 1.33
N PHE A 13 -5.81 2.64 1.21
CA PHE A 13 -6.06 3.40 -0.02
C PHE A 13 -5.28 2.84 -1.21
N CYS A 14 -3.99 2.53 -1.03
CA CYS A 14 -3.16 1.98 -2.10
C CYS A 14 -3.59 0.58 -2.52
N ASP A 15 -3.97 -0.29 -1.58
CA ASP A 15 -4.51 -1.63 -1.88
C ASP A 15 -5.82 -1.52 -2.68
N GLN A 16 -6.72 -0.61 -2.31
CA GLN A 16 -7.95 -0.35 -3.07
C GLN A 16 -7.65 0.19 -4.48
N LEU A 17 -6.74 1.16 -4.57
CA LEU A 17 -6.36 1.75 -5.86
C LEU A 17 -5.75 0.71 -6.81
N VAL A 18 -4.90 -0.17 -6.31
CA VAL A 18 -4.32 -1.28 -7.08
C VAL A 18 -5.41 -2.23 -7.55
N TYR A 19 -6.33 -2.60 -6.67
CA TYR A 19 -7.48 -3.45 -7.02
C TYR A 19 -8.29 -2.81 -8.17
N GLU A 20 -8.66 -1.55 -8.04
CA GLU A 20 -9.42 -0.82 -9.06
C GLU A 20 -8.64 -0.76 -10.39
N ILE A 21 -7.35 -0.45 -10.37
CA ILE A 21 -6.52 -0.40 -11.58
C ILE A 21 -6.49 -1.76 -12.29
N ARG A 22 -6.38 -2.85 -11.53
CA ARG A 22 -6.27 -4.22 -12.06
C ARG A 22 -7.62 -4.79 -12.52
N ASP A 23 -8.75 -4.39 -11.92
CA ASP A 23 -10.10 -4.92 -12.20
C ASP A 23 -10.72 -4.36 -13.50
N PHE A 24 -10.36 -3.14 -13.90
CA PHE A 24 -10.72 -2.62 -15.23
C PHE A 24 -9.75 -3.14 -16.29
N LYS A 25 -10.17 -3.24 -17.57
CA LYS A 25 -9.30 -3.59 -18.73
C LYS A 25 -8.06 -2.68 -18.78
N ALA A 26 -7.04 -3.03 -18.00
CA ALA A 26 -5.91 -2.17 -17.74
C ALA A 26 -4.95 -2.29 -18.92
N THR A 27 -4.60 -1.14 -19.50
CA THR A 27 -3.50 -1.06 -20.45
C THR A 27 -2.19 -1.44 -19.74
N ASP A 28 -1.15 -1.83 -20.47
CA ASP A 28 0.12 -2.22 -19.85
C ASP A 28 0.75 -1.07 -19.04
N TYR A 29 0.50 0.18 -19.44
CA TYR A 29 0.82 1.36 -18.62
C TYR A 29 0.14 1.32 -17.24
N LYS A 30 -1.17 1.04 -17.22
CA LYS A 30 -1.94 0.95 -15.96
C LYS A 30 -1.45 -0.19 -15.07
N LYS A 31 -1.07 -1.33 -15.66
CA LYS A 31 -0.45 -2.44 -14.91
C LYS A 31 0.87 -2.01 -14.27
N GLY A 32 1.74 -1.35 -15.03
CA GLY A 32 3.01 -0.81 -14.50
C GLY A 32 2.82 0.20 -13.37
N VAL A 33 1.74 1.00 -13.41
CA VAL A 33 1.37 1.89 -12.29
C VAL A 33 0.97 1.09 -11.05
N ALA A 34 0.13 0.05 -11.19
CA ALA A 34 -0.24 -0.82 -10.08
C ALA A 34 0.98 -1.52 -9.46
N ASP A 35 1.88 -2.05 -10.29
CA ASP A 35 3.12 -2.70 -9.83
C ASP A 35 4.03 -1.71 -9.07
N GLY A 36 4.10 -0.45 -9.52
CA GLY A 36 4.83 0.62 -8.84
C GLY A 36 4.26 0.95 -7.45
N ILE A 37 2.93 0.98 -7.33
CA ILE A 37 2.24 1.22 -6.05
C ILE A 37 2.49 0.05 -5.08
N GLU A 38 2.37 -1.20 -5.55
CA GLU A 38 2.66 -2.39 -4.75
C GLU A 38 4.12 -2.40 -4.25
N MET A 39 5.09 -2.02 -5.09
CA MET A 39 6.49 -1.88 -4.67
C MET A 39 6.65 -0.83 -3.56
N ALA A 40 6.04 0.35 -3.70
CA ALA A 40 6.13 1.40 -2.70
C ALA A 40 5.53 0.96 -1.35
N MET A 41 4.37 0.29 -1.38
CA MET A 41 3.76 -0.29 -0.18
C MET A 41 4.66 -1.34 0.47
N ASN A 42 5.26 -2.23 -0.32
CA ASN A 42 6.15 -3.27 0.20
C ASN A 42 7.41 -2.68 0.82
N MET A 43 8.03 -1.66 0.19
CA MET A 43 9.18 -0.96 0.76
C MET A 43 8.83 -0.30 2.10
N LEU A 44 7.66 0.35 2.20
CA LEU A 44 7.20 0.93 3.45
C LEU A 44 6.97 -0.15 4.51
N LYS A 45 6.27 -1.24 4.18
CA LYS A 45 6.03 -2.37 5.09
C LYS A 45 7.34 -2.99 5.59
N GLU A 46 8.34 -3.15 4.73
CA GLU A 46 9.68 -3.62 5.11
C GLU A 46 10.39 -2.64 6.05
N TYR A 47 10.41 -1.34 5.72
CA TYR A 47 11.02 -0.32 6.58
C TYR A 47 10.37 -0.27 7.97
N LEU A 48 9.05 -0.42 8.05
CA LEU A 48 8.31 -0.36 9.31
C LEU A 48 8.48 -1.61 10.18
N LYS A 49 9.09 -2.70 9.69
CA LYS A 49 9.40 -3.87 10.54
C LYS A 49 10.31 -3.51 11.71
N ASP A 50 11.19 -2.54 11.52
CA ASP A 50 12.11 -2.05 12.56
C ASP A 50 11.42 -1.08 13.53
N TYR A 51 10.17 -0.69 13.26
CA TYR A 51 9.41 0.29 14.03
C TYR A 51 7.99 -0.24 14.36
N PRO A 52 7.87 -1.23 15.26
CA PRO A 52 6.62 -1.95 15.52
C PRO A 52 5.47 -1.07 16.02
N ASP A 53 5.77 0.07 16.64
CA ASP A 53 4.76 1.05 17.11
C ASP A 53 3.96 1.70 15.96
N PHE A 54 4.47 1.58 14.73
CA PHE A 54 3.83 2.07 13.51
C PHE A 54 3.28 0.93 12.65
N PHE A 55 3.42 -0.32 13.09
CA PHE A 55 2.78 -1.47 12.45
C PHE A 55 1.34 -1.57 12.96
N PRO A 56 0.33 -1.68 12.08
CA PRO A 56 -1.02 -1.94 12.53
C PRO A 56 -1.05 -3.27 13.31
N PRO A 57 -1.69 -3.33 14.50
CA PRO A 57 -1.93 -4.61 15.12
C PRO A 57 -2.78 -5.43 14.14
N LYS A 58 -2.31 -6.64 13.77
CA LYS A 58 -3.14 -7.61 13.05
C LYS A 58 -4.40 -7.82 13.90
N LYS A 59 -5.54 -7.28 13.43
CA LYS A 59 -6.85 -7.57 14.00
C LYS A 59 -7.18 -9.04 13.81
#